data_AF-A0A182E0J2-F1
#
_entry.id   AF-A0A182E0J2-F1
#
_cell.length_a   1.000
_cell.length_b   1.000
_cell.length_c   1.000
_cell.angle_alpha   90.00
_cell.angle_beta   90.00
_cell.angle_gamma   90.00
#
_symmetry.space_group_name_H-M   'P 1'
#
loop_
_entity.id
_entity.type
_entity.pdbx_description
1 polymer ?
#
loop_
_entity_poly.entity_id
_entity_poly.type
_entity_poly.pdbx_seq_one_letter_code
_entity_poly.pdbx_strand_id
1 'polypeptide(L)'
;MLGDGLGWIYEWLLDLLTFVGFYLIAAYCIGVEFYLDRIRRYNGLSRMKYLLKTIKESKFINSSNQKLVAVITGANGTIGTEITRLLLQNNFKVICLIRDHDNGEWMNNSEYKPNLVVRNVDLSSLRKVKETAKLLANEYPYIDLIICGAGVMLQPFRLTTDGFETHYAVNLLSHAMMLNYLLPCITKYSAGESYMRDCRIVFLSSATAHLGVFRSVLQDNSQLFCTYRNGYQAYSASKFAASLYAEEMDKQMQQKPAVTNQRTVTIISVHPGCVASGLYKYANTLTKVAIFRFLWPIMRSPALAAAETIALGCADNLKGGCYYQHMIPIKILCNTAKKQQLYQCIRNIITTMEEIQD
;
A
#
# COMPACT_ATOMS: atom_id res chain seq x y z
N MET A 1 -10.14 -43.49 9.09
CA MET A 1 -9.69 -43.48 7.68
C MET A 1 -10.90 -43.40 6.74
N LEU A 2 -11.57 -42.26 6.69
CA LEU A 2 -12.46 -41.88 5.58
C LEU A 2 -11.69 -40.77 4.85
N GLY A 3 -10.74 -41.20 4.03
CA GLY A 3 -9.65 -40.38 3.50
C GLY A 3 -10.06 -39.53 2.30
N ASP A 4 -9.58 -38.29 2.29
CA ASP A 4 -8.90 -37.55 1.21
C ASP A 4 -9.49 -37.47 -0.21
N GLY A 5 -10.57 -38.18 -0.55
CA GLY A 5 -11.09 -38.26 -1.92
C GLY A 5 -11.90 -37.04 -2.37
N LEU A 6 -12.43 -36.23 -1.44
CA LEU A 6 -13.23 -35.03 -1.73
C LEU A 6 -12.51 -33.72 -1.40
N GLY A 7 -11.43 -33.79 -0.62
CA GLY A 7 -10.64 -32.61 -0.23
C GLY A 7 -10.05 -31.90 -1.44
N TRP A 8 -9.50 -32.65 -2.40
CA TRP A 8 -8.93 -32.06 -3.62
C TRP A 8 -9.97 -31.36 -4.52
N ILE A 9 -11.24 -31.83 -4.53
CA ILE A 9 -12.33 -31.19 -5.29
C ILE A 9 -12.72 -29.87 -4.65
N TYR A 10 -12.88 -29.88 -3.32
CA TYR A 10 -13.14 -28.67 -2.55
C TYR A 10 -12.03 -27.63 -2.77
N GLU A 11 -10.78 -28.09 -2.68
CA GLU A 11 -9.63 -27.26 -2.96
C GLU A 11 -9.70 -26.73 -4.41
N TRP A 12 -9.78 -27.57 -5.42
CA TRP A 12 -9.84 -27.13 -6.81
C TRP A 12 -10.97 -26.10 -7.07
N LEU A 13 -12.15 -26.29 -6.45
CA LEU A 13 -13.26 -25.33 -6.53
C LEU A 13 -12.90 -23.96 -5.94
N LEU A 14 -12.20 -23.91 -4.80
CA LEU A 14 -11.74 -22.66 -4.21
C LEU A 14 -10.72 -21.94 -5.10
N ASP A 15 -9.81 -22.67 -5.74
CA ASP A 15 -8.86 -22.10 -6.70
C ASP A 15 -9.59 -21.50 -7.90
N LEU A 16 -10.54 -22.25 -8.46
CA LEU A 16 -11.35 -21.79 -9.57
C LEU A 16 -12.17 -20.55 -9.20
N LEU A 17 -12.81 -20.54 -8.04
CA LEU A 17 -13.59 -19.39 -7.56
C LEU A 17 -12.71 -18.16 -7.34
N THR A 18 -11.52 -18.34 -6.77
CA THR A 18 -10.57 -17.23 -6.57
C THR A 18 -10.08 -16.68 -7.90
N PHE A 19 -9.72 -17.57 -8.84
CA PHE A 19 -9.28 -17.19 -10.18
C PHE A 19 -10.38 -16.46 -10.95
N VAL A 20 -11.59 -17.01 -11.03
CA VAL A 20 -12.73 -16.40 -11.73
C VAL A 20 -13.12 -15.09 -11.07
N GLY A 21 -13.22 -15.06 -9.74
CA GLY A 21 -13.53 -13.86 -8.98
C GLY A 21 -12.52 -12.73 -9.21
N PHE A 22 -11.23 -13.06 -9.34
CA PHE A 22 -10.17 -12.08 -9.63
C PHE A 22 -10.43 -11.35 -10.95
N TYR A 23 -10.74 -12.09 -12.01
CA TYR A 23 -11.02 -11.49 -13.32
C TYR A 23 -12.36 -10.76 -13.38
N LEU A 24 -13.39 -11.26 -12.69
CA LEU A 24 -14.69 -10.58 -12.61
C LEU A 24 -14.58 -9.23 -11.90
N ILE A 25 -13.87 -9.17 -10.78
CA ILE A 25 -13.59 -7.89 -10.10
C ILE A 25 -12.76 -6.97 -10.98
N ALA A 26 -11.72 -7.49 -11.63
CA ALA A 26 -10.90 -6.68 -12.53
C ALA A 26 -11.73 -6.07 -13.68
N ALA A 27 -12.58 -6.86 -14.33
CA ALA A 27 -13.47 -6.40 -15.40
C ALA A 27 -14.47 -5.34 -14.91
N TYR A 28 -15.08 -5.58 -13.74
CA TYR A 28 -15.96 -4.62 -13.09
C TYR A 28 -15.23 -3.29 -12.80
N CYS A 29 -14.06 -3.35 -12.16
CA CYS A 29 -13.26 -2.18 -11.84
C CYS A 29 -12.85 -1.41 -13.09
N ILE A 30 -12.39 -2.07 -14.15
CA ILE A 30 -12.04 -1.41 -15.41
C ILE A 30 -13.24 -0.65 -15.99
N GLY A 31 -14.43 -1.25 -16.00
CA GLY A 31 -15.64 -0.59 -16.50
C GLY A 31 -16.05 0.63 -15.67
N VAL A 32 -16.07 0.49 -14.34
CA VAL A 32 -16.39 1.59 -13.42
C VAL A 32 -15.36 2.72 -13.53
N GLU A 33 -14.07 2.38 -13.52
CA GLU A 33 -12.96 3.33 -13.62
C GLU A 33 -12.98 4.06 -14.94
N PHE A 34 -13.23 3.37 -16.06
CA PHE A 34 -13.38 4.00 -17.37
C PHE A 34 -14.49 5.08 -17.35
N TYR A 35 -15.66 4.74 -16.82
CA TYR A 35 -16.76 5.69 -16.69
C TYR A 35 -16.37 6.87 -15.79
N LEU A 36 -15.79 6.60 -14.61
CA LEU A 36 -15.43 7.64 -13.64
C LEU A 36 -14.31 8.55 -14.14
N ASP A 37 -13.35 8.02 -14.90
CA ASP A 37 -12.15 8.73 -15.35
C ASP A 37 -12.40 9.52 -16.63
N ARG A 38 -13.19 8.97 -17.57
CA ARG A 38 -13.38 9.55 -18.91
C ARG A 38 -14.73 10.23 -19.11
N ILE A 39 -15.80 9.73 -18.50
CA ILE A 39 -17.18 10.17 -18.78
C ILE A 39 -17.69 11.10 -17.68
N ARG A 40 -17.61 10.68 -16.41
CA ARG A 40 -18.14 11.44 -15.29
C ARG A 40 -17.39 12.77 -15.10
N ARG A 41 -18.15 13.83 -14.86
CA ARG A 41 -17.63 15.15 -14.48
C ARG A 41 -17.81 15.39 -12.99
N TYR A 42 -16.87 16.14 -12.40
CA TYR A 42 -16.83 16.46 -10.97
C TYR A 42 -16.85 17.98 -10.87
N ASN A 43 -18.01 18.56 -10.56
CA ASN A 43 -18.24 20.01 -10.61
C ASN A 43 -17.83 20.62 -11.95
N GLY A 44 -18.22 19.98 -13.06
CA GLY A 44 -17.87 20.37 -14.43
C GLY A 44 -16.45 20.00 -14.88
N LEU A 45 -15.58 19.54 -13.97
CA LEU A 45 -14.20 19.18 -14.30
C LEU A 45 -14.06 17.71 -14.71
N SER A 46 -13.06 17.40 -15.54
CA SER A 46 -12.56 16.03 -15.70
C SER A 46 -12.01 15.49 -14.37
N ARG A 47 -12.02 14.17 -14.18
CA ARG A 47 -11.48 13.54 -12.95
C ARG A 47 -10.06 13.98 -12.62
N MET A 48 -9.15 14.00 -13.60
CA MET A 48 -7.77 14.48 -13.42
C MET A 48 -7.72 15.92 -12.87
N LYS A 49 -8.37 16.87 -13.55
CA LYS A 49 -8.43 18.28 -13.10
C LYS A 49 -9.02 18.41 -11.69
N TYR A 50 -10.06 17.63 -11.37
CA TYR A 50 -10.64 17.62 -10.03
C TYR A 50 -9.62 17.16 -8.97
N LEU A 51 -8.95 16.03 -9.20
CA LEU A 51 -7.95 15.49 -8.27
C LEU A 51 -6.77 16.46 -8.07
N LEU A 52 -6.22 17.02 -9.16
CA LEU A 52 -5.15 18.01 -9.08
C LEU A 52 -5.57 19.28 -8.33
N LYS A 53 -6.81 19.73 -8.52
CA LYS A 53 -7.39 20.84 -7.76
C LYS A 53 -7.47 20.50 -6.27
N THR A 54 -7.95 19.30 -5.91
CA THR A 54 -8.01 18.83 -4.51
C THR A 54 -6.63 18.78 -3.86
N ILE A 55 -5.60 18.35 -4.58
CA ILE A 55 -4.22 18.35 -4.07
C ILE A 55 -3.76 19.78 -3.83
N LYS A 56 -3.91 20.66 -4.82
CA LYS A 56 -3.47 22.06 -4.73
C LYS A 56 -4.14 22.82 -3.58
N GLU A 57 -5.42 22.56 -3.34
CA GLU A 57 -6.23 23.23 -2.31
C GLU A 57 -6.14 22.57 -0.93
N SER A 58 -5.42 21.45 -0.79
CA SER A 58 -5.27 20.71 0.46
C SER A 58 -4.72 21.60 1.58
N LYS A 59 -5.43 21.72 2.70
CA LYS A 59 -4.90 22.38 3.89
C LYS A 59 -3.74 21.61 4.48
N PHE A 60 -3.74 20.28 4.39
CA PHE A 60 -2.60 19.48 4.83
C PHE A 60 -1.30 19.92 4.15
N ILE A 61 -1.31 20.10 2.83
CA ILE A 61 -0.14 20.55 2.07
C ILE A 61 0.20 22.02 2.39
N ASN A 62 -0.82 22.87 2.49
CA ASN A 62 -0.65 24.31 2.66
C ASN A 62 -0.56 24.77 4.13
N SER A 63 -0.52 23.85 5.10
CA SER A 63 -0.56 24.17 6.55
C SER A 63 0.77 24.67 7.11
N SER A 64 1.90 24.39 6.45
CA SER A 64 3.22 24.77 6.92
C SER A 64 4.00 25.50 5.82
N ASN A 65 4.78 26.50 6.24
CA ASN A 65 5.76 27.17 5.37
C ASN A 65 7.02 26.31 5.16
N GLN A 66 7.17 25.22 5.92
CA GLN A 66 8.23 24.25 5.73
C GLN A 66 7.83 23.19 4.70
N LYS A 67 8.85 22.64 4.05
CA LYS A 67 8.67 21.54 3.09
C LYS A 67 8.23 20.28 3.82
N LEU A 68 7.17 19.63 3.31
CA LEU A 68 6.70 18.37 3.87
C LEU A 68 7.64 17.23 3.49
N VAL A 69 7.74 16.21 4.35
CA VAL A 69 8.58 15.03 4.13
C VAL A 69 7.70 13.83 3.82
N ALA A 70 7.87 13.26 2.63
CA ALA A 70 7.18 12.04 2.21
C ALA A 70 8.16 10.87 2.06
N VAL A 71 7.79 9.69 2.56
CA VAL A 71 8.48 8.43 2.27
C VAL A 71 7.60 7.59 1.36
N ILE A 72 8.15 7.02 0.30
CA ILE A 72 7.43 6.15 -0.62
C ILE A 72 8.23 4.87 -0.92
N THR A 73 7.60 3.72 -0.70
CA THR A 73 8.11 2.44 -1.21
C THR A 73 7.60 2.18 -2.63
N GLY A 74 8.43 1.51 -3.44
CA GLY A 74 8.04 1.19 -4.83
C GLY A 74 8.04 2.42 -5.73
N ALA A 75 8.86 3.42 -5.41
CA ALA A 75 8.92 4.71 -6.10
C ALA A 75 9.33 4.60 -7.58
N ASN A 76 10.05 3.55 -7.98
CA ASN A 76 10.40 3.28 -9.38
C ASN A 76 9.36 2.43 -10.13
N GLY A 77 8.23 2.09 -9.49
CA GLY A 77 7.12 1.42 -10.15
C GLY A 77 6.30 2.37 -11.03
N THR A 78 5.43 1.82 -11.87
CA THR A 78 4.58 2.60 -12.80
C THR A 78 3.75 3.68 -12.09
N ILE A 79 3.07 3.33 -10.97
CA ILE A 79 2.30 4.30 -10.18
C ILE A 79 3.22 5.12 -9.27
N GLY A 80 4.21 4.47 -8.63
CA GLY A 80 5.12 5.12 -7.69
C GLY A 80 5.93 6.27 -8.31
N THR A 81 6.28 6.14 -9.59
CA THR A 81 6.98 7.19 -10.35
C THR A 81 6.12 8.45 -10.46
N GLU A 82 4.85 8.28 -10.84
CA GLU A 82 3.90 9.40 -10.97
C GLU A 82 3.54 10.00 -9.60
N ILE A 83 3.43 9.16 -8.55
CA ILE A 83 3.24 9.64 -7.18
C ILE A 83 4.43 10.53 -6.77
N THR A 84 5.65 10.07 -7.00
CA THR A 84 6.86 10.79 -6.62
C THR A 84 6.94 12.14 -7.35
N ARG A 85 6.70 12.16 -8.67
CA ARG A 85 6.66 13.41 -9.46
C ARG A 85 5.63 14.39 -8.92
N LEU A 86 4.43 13.90 -8.62
CA LEU A 86 3.35 14.75 -8.13
C LEU A 86 3.65 15.31 -6.73
N LEU A 87 4.27 14.52 -5.85
CA LEU A 87 4.73 15.00 -4.54
C LEU A 87 5.80 16.09 -4.68
N LEU A 88 6.81 15.88 -5.52
CA LEU A 88 7.87 16.87 -5.79
C LEU A 88 7.29 18.20 -6.32
N GLN A 89 6.24 18.13 -7.14
CA GLN A 89 5.53 19.30 -7.66
C GLN A 89 4.68 20.04 -6.61
N ASN A 90 4.38 19.41 -5.47
CA ASN A 90 3.50 19.94 -4.41
C ASN A 90 4.24 20.19 -3.09
N ASN A 91 5.48 20.68 -3.17
CA ASN A 91 6.30 21.10 -2.02
C ASN A 91 6.61 19.97 -1.01
N PHE A 92 6.90 18.76 -1.51
CA PHE A 92 7.47 17.69 -0.70
C PHE A 92 8.96 17.51 -0.96
N LYS A 93 9.69 17.15 0.10
CA LYS A 93 10.93 16.37 0.04
C LYS A 93 10.53 14.90 0.04
N VAL A 94 10.94 14.15 -0.97
CA VAL A 94 10.51 12.76 -1.17
C VAL A 94 11.69 11.82 -0.99
N ILE A 95 11.55 10.88 -0.07
CA ILE A 95 12.45 9.76 0.14
C ILE A 95 11.88 8.56 -0.59
N CYS A 96 12.54 8.20 -1.69
CA CYS A 96 12.19 7.08 -2.54
C CYS A 96 12.93 5.82 -2.12
N LEU A 97 12.16 4.83 -1.67
CA LEU A 97 12.64 3.49 -1.39
C LEU A 97 12.39 2.60 -2.62
N ILE A 98 13.49 2.22 -3.29
CA ILE A 98 13.48 1.40 -4.51
C ILE A 98 14.25 0.10 -4.28
N ARG A 99 14.07 -0.91 -5.13
CA ARG A 99 14.83 -2.17 -4.99
C ARG A 99 16.27 -1.99 -5.46
N ASP A 100 17.18 -2.78 -4.89
CA ASP A 100 18.64 -2.71 -5.15
C ASP A 100 19.02 -2.75 -6.65
N HIS A 101 18.20 -3.41 -7.48
CA HIS A 101 18.44 -3.56 -8.93
C HIS A 101 17.56 -2.67 -9.81
N ASP A 102 16.67 -1.85 -9.23
CA ASP A 102 15.81 -0.96 -9.99
C ASP A 102 16.63 0.23 -10.49
N ASN A 103 16.79 0.37 -11.81
CA ASN A 103 17.47 1.53 -12.39
C ASN A 103 16.55 2.76 -12.32
N GLY A 104 16.86 3.68 -11.41
CA GLY A 104 16.10 4.91 -11.17
C GLY A 104 16.58 6.07 -12.03
N GLU A 105 16.87 5.87 -13.33
CA GLU A 105 17.51 6.90 -14.18
C GLU A 105 16.77 8.25 -14.15
N TRP A 106 15.45 8.22 -14.17
CA TRP A 106 14.63 9.43 -14.12
C TRP A 106 14.79 10.20 -12.79
N MET A 107 15.16 9.50 -11.71
CA MET A 107 15.43 10.08 -10.39
C MET A 107 16.78 10.81 -10.34
N ASN A 108 17.66 10.60 -11.33
CA ASN A 108 18.91 11.35 -11.46
C ASN A 108 18.73 12.72 -12.14
N ASN A 109 17.51 13.10 -12.51
CA ASN A 109 17.23 14.41 -13.08
C ASN A 109 17.58 15.52 -12.06
N SER A 110 18.45 16.45 -12.47
CA SER A 110 18.93 17.57 -11.65
C SER A 110 17.80 18.46 -11.11
N GLU A 111 16.67 18.53 -11.80
CA GLU A 111 15.49 19.29 -11.35
C GLU A 111 14.94 18.76 -10.00
N TYR A 112 15.00 17.45 -9.79
CA TYR A 112 14.40 16.81 -8.60
C TYR A 112 15.40 16.64 -7.45
N LYS A 113 16.70 16.57 -7.74
CA LYS A 113 17.76 16.26 -6.75
C LYS A 113 17.71 17.06 -5.44
N PRO A 114 17.39 18.37 -5.40
CA PRO A 114 17.34 19.09 -4.12
C PRO A 114 16.30 18.53 -3.13
N ASN A 115 15.25 17.89 -3.66
CA ASN A 115 14.09 17.43 -2.90
C ASN A 115 13.83 15.94 -3.03
N LEU A 116 14.69 15.20 -3.73
CA LEU A 116 14.54 13.78 -4.00
C LEU A 116 15.73 13.03 -3.41
N VAL A 117 15.45 12.09 -2.52
CA VAL A 117 16.46 11.21 -1.92
C VAL A 117 16.12 9.78 -2.29
N VAL A 118 17.07 9.05 -2.87
CA VAL A 118 16.87 7.66 -3.27
C VAL A 118 17.64 6.76 -2.30
N ARG A 119 16.97 5.72 -1.79
CA ARG A 119 17.58 4.65 -1.00
C ARG A 119 17.16 3.31 -1.57
N ASN A 120 18.12 2.42 -1.63
CA ASN A 120 17.90 1.05 -2.09
C ASN A 120 17.53 0.17 -0.90
N VAL A 121 16.44 -0.59 -1.02
CA VAL A 121 15.98 -1.54 -0.02
C VAL A 121 15.26 -2.71 -0.70
N ASP A 122 15.68 -3.92 -0.37
CA ASP A 122 14.94 -5.12 -0.72
C ASP A 122 13.89 -5.42 0.36
N LEU A 123 12.62 -5.13 0.04
CA LEU A 123 11.48 -5.38 0.92
C LEU A 123 11.18 -6.85 1.16
N SER A 124 11.84 -7.78 0.45
CA SER A 124 11.75 -9.20 0.78
C SER A 124 12.66 -9.60 1.95
N SER A 125 13.57 -8.72 2.38
CA SER A 125 14.43 -8.90 3.56
C SER A 125 14.02 -7.94 4.68
N LEU A 126 13.37 -8.48 5.70
CA LEU A 126 12.97 -7.74 6.91
C LEU A 126 14.18 -7.15 7.64
N ARG A 127 15.34 -7.82 7.61
CA ARG A 127 16.60 -7.25 8.13
C ARG A 127 16.98 -5.95 7.42
N LYS A 128 17.04 -5.94 6.08
CA LYS A 128 17.35 -4.73 5.30
C LYS A 128 16.31 -3.61 5.52
N VAL A 129 15.04 -3.99 5.70
CA VAL A 129 13.96 -3.06 6.04
C VAL A 129 14.19 -2.42 7.42
N LYS A 130 14.55 -3.19 8.45
CA LYS A 130 14.92 -2.69 9.79
C LYS A 130 16.06 -1.69 9.71
N GLU A 131 17.16 -2.06 9.05
CA GLU A 131 18.34 -1.21 8.88
C GLU A 131 17.98 0.12 8.20
N THR A 132 17.25 0.03 7.08
CA THR A 132 16.82 1.22 6.33
C THR A 132 15.89 2.09 7.17
N ALA A 133 14.92 1.51 7.87
CA ALA A 133 13.98 2.29 8.68
C ALA A 133 14.65 2.96 9.89
N LYS A 134 15.64 2.32 10.53
CA LYS A 134 16.47 2.94 11.57
C LYS A 134 17.28 4.12 11.02
N LEU A 135 17.90 3.96 9.85
CA LEU A 135 18.63 5.05 9.19
C LEU A 135 17.69 6.23 8.88
N LEU A 136 16.52 5.96 8.30
CA LEU A 136 15.53 7.00 8.04
C LEU A 136 15.06 7.70 9.31
N ALA A 137 14.83 6.96 10.39
CA ALA A 137 14.40 7.54 11.66
C ALA A 137 15.44 8.50 12.26
N ASN A 138 16.72 8.23 12.02
CA ASN A 138 17.82 9.11 12.45
C ASN A 138 17.96 10.35 11.57
N GLU A 139 17.78 10.21 10.25
CA GLU A 139 17.96 11.31 9.29
C GLU A 139 16.74 12.23 9.17
N TYR A 140 15.54 11.70 9.38
CA TYR A 140 14.27 12.38 9.18
C TYR A 140 13.42 12.29 10.45
N PRO A 141 13.63 13.20 11.42
CA PRO A 141 12.92 13.16 12.71
C PRO A 141 11.41 13.40 12.57
N TYR A 142 10.96 13.95 11.43
CA TYR A 142 9.56 14.22 11.13
C TYR A 142 9.22 13.73 9.72
N ILE A 143 8.21 12.87 9.64
CA ILE A 143 7.67 12.36 8.38
C ILE A 143 6.18 12.70 8.34
N ASP A 144 5.73 13.33 7.26
CA ASP A 144 4.35 13.81 7.11
C ASP A 144 3.46 12.84 6.35
N LEU A 145 4.02 12.16 5.35
CA LEU A 145 3.29 11.25 4.48
C LEU A 145 4.12 9.99 4.24
N ILE A 146 3.52 8.82 4.46
CA ILE A 146 4.12 7.54 4.07
C ILE A 146 3.21 6.84 3.07
N ILE A 147 3.73 6.54 1.89
CA ILE A 147 3.07 5.74 0.87
C ILE A 147 3.70 4.34 0.86
N CYS A 148 2.99 3.37 1.43
CA CYS A 148 3.31 1.95 1.34
C CYS A 148 2.87 1.44 -0.03
N GLY A 149 3.65 1.80 -1.05
CA GLY A 149 3.30 1.65 -2.47
C GLY A 149 3.88 0.41 -3.14
N ALA A 150 4.95 -0.16 -2.60
CA ALA A 150 5.57 -1.35 -3.17
C ALA A 150 4.64 -2.56 -3.13
N GLY A 151 4.74 -3.40 -4.15
CA GLY A 151 4.11 -4.70 -4.10
C GLY A 151 4.49 -5.63 -5.24
N VAL A 152 4.22 -6.91 -5.01
CA VAL A 152 4.36 -8.00 -5.97
C VAL A 152 3.02 -8.68 -6.18
N MET A 153 2.83 -9.27 -7.35
CA MET A 153 1.57 -9.88 -7.78
C MET A 153 1.83 -11.13 -8.60
N LEU A 154 1.11 -12.21 -8.27
CA LEU A 154 1.15 -13.51 -8.94
C LEU A 154 2.55 -14.13 -9.04
N GLN A 155 3.49 -13.76 -8.16
CA GLN A 155 4.82 -14.36 -8.20
C GLN A 155 4.76 -15.87 -7.90
N PRO A 156 5.63 -16.69 -8.53
CA PRO A 156 5.76 -18.09 -8.15
C PRO A 156 6.08 -18.24 -6.67
N PHE A 157 5.64 -19.35 -6.08
CA PHE A 157 5.87 -19.61 -4.66
C PHE A 157 7.35 -19.48 -4.31
N ARG A 158 7.61 -18.72 -3.25
CA ARG A 158 8.94 -18.62 -2.66
C ARG A 158 8.81 -18.09 -1.23
N LEU A 159 9.60 -18.69 -0.34
CA LEU A 159 9.89 -18.11 0.97
C LEU A 159 11.06 -17.15 0.86
N THR A 160 10.96 -16.01 1.51
CA THR A 160 12.06 -15.06 1.67
C THR A 160 13.14 -15.63 2.59
N THR A 161 14.26 -14.94 2.70
CA THR A 161 15.33 -15.29 3.65
C THR A 161 14.85 -15.31 5.11
N ASP A 162 13.78 -14.60 5.41
CA ASP A 162 13.16 -14.53 6.74
C ASP A 162 12.05 -15.58 6.94
N GLY A 163 11.85 -16.49 5.97
CA GLY A 163 10.90 -17.60 6.07
C GLY A 163 9.45 -17.27 5.74
N PHE A 164 9.16 -16.07 5.22
CA PHE A 164 7.80 -15.66 4.85
C PHE A 164 7.53 -15.80 3.37
N GLU A 165 6.30 -16.11 3.00
CA GLU A 165 5.82 -16.09 1.62
C GLU A 165 5.96 -14.66 1.05
N THR A 166 6.42 -14.59 -0.20
CA THR A 166 6.90 -13.35 -0.82
C THR A 166 5.83 -12.25 -0.91
N HIS A 167 4.56 -12.56 -1.19
CA HIS A 167 3.51 -11.53 -1.23
C HIS A 167 3.25 -10.96 0.16
N TYR A 168 3.18 -11.78 1.20
CA TYR A 168 3.03 -11.30 2.58
C TYR A 168 4.24 -10.50 3.04
N ALA A 169 5.46 -10.98 2.76
CA ALA A 169 6.69 -10.29 3.11
C ALA A 169 6.75 -8.88 2.49
N VAL A 170 6.57 -8.78 1.17
CA VAL A 170 6.72 -7.52 0.45
C VAL A 170 5.50 -6.61 0.59
N ASN A 171 4.28 -7.12 0.46
CA ASN A 171 3.10 -6.25 0.41
C ASN A 171 2.68 -5.76 1.82
N LEU A 172 3.05 -6.49 2.89
CA LEU A 172 2.57 -6.25 4.24
C LEU A 172 3.69 -6.18 5.30
N LEU A 173 4.41 -7.27 5.54
CA LEU A 173 5.30 -7.38 6.71
C LEU A 173 6.44 -6.34 6.66
N SER A 174 7.02 -6.11 5.48
CA SER A 174 8.03 -5.07 5.29
C SER A 174 7.51 -3.67 5.61
N HIS A 175 6.30 -3.33 5.18
CA HIS A 175 5.67 -2.05 5.50
C HIS A 175 5.35 -1.93 6.99
N ALA A 176 4.80 -2.99 7.60
CA ALA A 176 4.50 -3.01 9.03
C ALA A 176 5.78 -2.85 9.88
N MET A 177 6.87 -3.53 9.50
CA MET A 177 8.16 -3.40 10.16
C MET A 177 8.76 -2.01 9.97
N MET A 178 8.75 -1.47 8.76
CA MET A 178 9.21 -0.10 8.49
C MET A 178 8.46 0.91 9.36
N LEU A 179 7.12 0.81 9.41
CA LEU A 179 6.31 1.70 10.24
C LEU A 179 6.60 1.56 11.72
N ASN A 180 6.88 0.35 12.24
CA ASN A 180 7.27 0.12 13.63
C ASN A 180 8.49 0.97 14.03
N TYR A 181 9.53 1.00 13.19
CA TYR A 181 10.74 1.80 13.43
C TYR A 181 10.55 3.29 13.17
N LEU A 182 9.63 3.66 12.27
CA LEU A 182 9.30 5.05 11.99
C LEU A 182 8.26 5.64 12.97
N LEU A 183 7.72 4.84 13.92
CA LEU A 183 6.75 5.30 14.93
C LEU A 183 7.18 6.61 15.62
N PRO A 184 8.43 6.78 16.07
CA PRO A 184 8.86 8.04 16.67
C PRO A 184 8.75 9.22 15.70
N CYS A 185 9.03 9.02 14.42
CA CYS A 185 9.09 10.10 13.42
C CYS A 185 7.70 10.57 12.95
N ILE A 186 6.72 9.68 13.01
CA ILE A 186 5.34 9.97 12.63
C ILE A 186 4.49 10.49 13.79
N THR A 187 4.89 10.19 15.04
CA THR A 187 4.15 10.61 16.24
C THR A 187 4.74 11.84 16.92
N LYS A 188 6.06 12.07 16.84
CA LYS A 188 6.71 13.23 17.47
C LYS A 188 6.30 14.53 16.79
N TYR A 189 6.12 15.55 17.62
CA TYR A 189 5.85 16.92 17.18
C TYR A 189 7.10 17.65 16.68
N SER A 190 6.93 18.43 15.62
CA SER A 190 7.98 19.28 15.03
C SER A 190 8.28 20.49 15.91
N ALA A 191 9.44 20.51 16.55
CA ALA A 191 9.84 21.63 17.40
C ALA A 191 9.90 22.94 16.58
N GLY A 192 9.20 23.99 17.03
CA GLY A 192 9.22 25.31 16.40
C GLY A 192 8.15 25.57 15.33
N GLU A 193 7.18 24.66 15.13
CA GLU A 193 6.03 24.96 14.26
C GLU A 193 4.89 25.63 15.04
N SER A 194 4.30 26.69 14.50
CA SER A 194 3.14 27.35 15.13
C SER A 194 1.86 26.48 15.11
N TYR A 195 1.87 25.36 14.38
CA TYR A 195 0.72 24.47 14.19
C TYR A 195 1.14 23.00 14.23
N MET A 196 0.27 22.14 14.73
CA MET A 196 0.51 20.70 14.80
C MET A 196 0.20 20.05 13.45
N ARG A 197 1.23 19.59 12.73
CA ARG A 197 1.03 18.82 11.50
C ARG A 197 0.56 17.40 11.81
N ASP A 198 -0.51 16.95 11.17
CA ASP A 198 -0.90 15.54 11.20
C ASP A 198 0.08 14.69 10.37
N CYS A 199 0.20 13.40 10.65
CA CYS A 199 0.90 12.44 9.80
C CYS A 199 -0.11 11.51 9.11
N ARG A 200 0.19 11.14 7.87
CA ARG A 200 -0.72 10.34 7.04
C ARG A 200 -0.01 9.14 6.45
N ILE A 201 -0.64 7.98 6.53
CA ILE A 201 -0.09 6.73 6.00
C ILE A 201 -1.09 6.13 5.01
N VAL A 202 -0.63 5.83 3.81
CA VAL A 202 -1.45 5.26 2.74
C VAL A 202 -0.88 3.92 2.30
N PHE A 203 -1.65 2.86 2.52
CA PHE A 203 -1.36 1.54 1.97
C PHE A 203 -1.98 1.37 0.58
N LEU A 204 -1.14 1.13 -0.44
CA LEU A 204 -1.65 0.72 -1.75
C LEU A 204 -2.12 -0.74 -1.69
N SER A 205 -3.44 -0.90 -1.60
CA SER A 205 -4.13 -2.17 -1.61
C SER A 205 -4.59 -2.52 -3.05
N SER A 206 -5.71 -3.22 -3.21
CA SER A 206 -6.31 -3.61 -4.49
C SER A 206 -7.77 -3.98 -4.30
N ALA A 207 -8.61 -3.80 -5.33
CA ALA A 207 -9.98 -4.32 -5.35
C ALA A 207 -10.07 -5.83 -5.08
N THR A 208 -9.00 -6.58 -5.40
CA THR A 208 -8.89 -8.01 -5.09
C THR A 208 -8.82 -8.31 -3.59
N ALA A 209 -8.60 -7.30 -2.74
CA ALA A 209 -8.76 -7.44 -1.29
C ALA A 209 -10.15 -7.95 -0.89
N HIS A 210 -11.19 -7.66 -1.68
CA HIS A 210 -12.54 -8.20 -1.45
C HIS A 210 -12.64 -9.72 -1.67
N LEU A 211 -11.65 -10.35 -2.33
CA LEU A 211 -11.55 -11.80 -2.51
C LEU A 211 -10.69 -12.46 -1.44
N GLY A 212 -10.13 -11.68 -0.49
CA GLY A 212 -9.41 -12.22 0.64
C GLY A 212 -10.32 -13.08 1.51
N VAL A 213 -10.22 -14.41 1.39
CA VAL A 213 -10.98 -15.35 2.22
C VAL A 213 -10.12 -15.82 3.39
N PHE A 214 -10.49 -15.44 4.63
CA PHE A 214 -9.81 -15.88 5.86
C PHE A 214 -10.05 -17.34 6.25
N ARG A 215 -10.88 -18.09 5.50
CA ARG A 215 -11.43 -19.36 5.99
C ARG A 215 -10.39 -20.49 6.08
N SER A 216 -9.31 -20.46 5.30
CA SER A 216 -8.22 -21.45 5.38
C SER A 216 -6.97 -20.96 6.12
N VAL A 217 -6.74 -19.64 6.22
CA VAL A 217 -5.43 -19.10 6.61
C VAL A 217 -5.24 -18.98 8.14
N LEU A 218 -6.33 -18.80 8.91
CA LEU A 218 -6.27 -18.66 10.38
C LEU A 218 -6.67 -19.92 11.15
N GLN A 219 -6.94 -21.05 10.48
CA GLN A 219 -7.19 -22.31 11.18
C GLN A 219 -5.91 -22.92 11.76
N ASP A 220 -4.74 -22.51 11.24
CA ASP A 220 -3.44 -22.88 11.78
C ASP A 220 -2.53 -21.65 11.84
N ASN A 221 -2.46 -21.02 13.03
CA ASN A 221 -1.75 -19.74 13.22
C ASN A 221 -0.25 -19.80 12.85
N SER A 222 0.34 -20.99 12.78
CA SER A 222 1.78 -21.18 12.58
C SER A 222 2.25 -20.96 11.13
N GLN A 223 1.36 -21.06 10.14
CA GLN A 223 1.74 -21.05 8.72
C GLN A 223 1.08 -19.94 7.88
N LEU A 224 0.33 -19.03 8.53
CA LEU A 224 -0.46 -17.97 7.89
C LEU A 224 0.31 -17.19 6.82
N PHE A 225 1.56 -16.83 7.13
CA PHE A 225 2.41 -16.01 6.28
C PHE A 225 3.48 -16.80 5.53
N CYS A 226 3.46 -18.14 5.62
CA CYS A 226 4.52 -19.01 5.09
C CYS A 226 3.99 -19.96 4.01
N THR A 227 2.70 -19.88 3.69
CA THR A 227 2.05 -20.78 2.74
C THR A 227 1.42 -20.02 1.60
N TYR A 228 1.29 -20.74 0.49
CA TYR A 228 0.78 -20.22 -0.75
C TYR A 228 0.04 -21.33 -1.46
N ARG A 229 -1.20 -21.02 -1.82
CA ARG A 229 -2.02 -21.93 -2.57
C ARG A 229 -1.91 -21.67 -4.07
N ASN A 230 -2.20 -20.43 -4.48
CA ASN A 230 -2.04 -19.96 -5.84
C ASN A 230 -1.86 -18.43 -5.87
N GLY A 231 -1.39 -17.91 -7.02
CA GLY A 231 -0.92 -16.53 -7.21
C GLY A 231 -1.97 -15.51 -6.85
N TYR A 232 -3.17 -15.80 -7.33
CA TYR A 232 -4.34 -14.95 -7.20
C TYR A 232 -4.78 -14.90 -5.75
N GLN A 233 -4.75 -16.04 -5.05
CA GLN A 233 -5.07 -16.14 -3.63
C GLN A 233 -4.06 -15.39 -2.76
N ALA A 234 -2.75 -15.61 -2.91
CA ALA A 234 -1.76 -14.90 -2.07
C ALA A 234 -1.74 -13.41 -2.33
N TYR A 235 -1.88 -12.97 -3.59
CA TYR A 235 -1.98 -11.54 -3.87
C TYR A 235 -3.21 -10.94 -3.21
N SER A 236 -4.39 -11.52 -3.41
CA SER A 236 -5.65 -11.05 -2.82
C SER A 236 -5.58 -11.05 -1.29
N ALA A 237 -5.04 -12.11 -0.69
CA ALA A 237 -4.92 -12.27 0.74
C ALA A 237 -3.89 -11.31 1.36
N SER A 238 -2.76 -11.06 0.69
CA SER A 238 -1.76 -10.07 1.16
C SER A 238 -2.31 -8.64 1.11
N LYS A 239 -3.06 -8.27 0.06
CA LYS A 239 -3.68 -6.93 -0.08
C LYS A 239 -4.84 -6.73 0.89
N PHE A 240 -5.62 -7.78 1.12
CA PHE A 240 -6.63 -7.81 2.16
C PHE A 240 -6.02 -7.67 3.56
N ALA A 241 -4.99 -8.47 3.88
CA ALA A 241 -4.29 -8.38 5.17
C ALA A 241 -3.66 -7.01 5.38
N ALA A 242 -3.12 -6.38 4.34
CA ALA A 242 -2.60 -5.01 4.42
C ALA A 242 -3.70 -3.97 4.73
N SER A 243 -4.87 -4.07 4.10
CA SER A 243 -5.99 -3.17 4.41
C SER A 243 -6.50 -3.32 5.84
N LEU A 244 -6.54 -4.56 6.36
CA LEU A 244 -6.99 -4.84 7.72
C LEU A 244 -5.96 -4.43 8.77
N TYR A 245 -4.68 -4.62 8.46
CA TYR A 245 -3.60 -4.09 9.28
C TYR A 245 -3.67 -2.56 9.34
N ALA A 246 -3.88 -1.89 8.22
CA ALA A 246 -4.07 -0.43 8.18
C ALA A 246 -5.27 0.02 9.02
N GLU A 247 -6.40 -0.68 8.93
CA GLU A 247 -7.59 -0.41 9.75
C GLU A 247 -7.33 -0.57 11.25
N GLU A 248 -6.77 -1.71 11.68
CA GLU A 248 -6.53 -1.93 13.10
C GLU A 248 -5.40 -1.03 13.62
N MET A 249 -4.34 -0.77 12.84
CA MET A 249 -3.27 0.15 13.21
C MET A 249 -3.80 1.57 13.43
N ASP A 250 -4.70 2.07 12.56
CA ASP A 250 -5.35 3.37 12.73
C ASP A 250 -6.09 3.41 14.07
N LYS A 251 -6.93 2.41 14.32
CA LYS A 251 -7.70 2.29 15.57
C LYS A 251 -6.78 2.25 16.80
N GLN A 252 -5.68 1.51 16.75
CA GLN A 252 -4.70 1.47 17.85
C GLN A 252 -4.01 2.83 18.06
N MET A 253 -3.79 3.62 17.01
CA MET A 253 -3.26 4.99 17.14
C MET A 253 -4.29 5.93 17.77
N GLN A 254 -5.56 5.84 17.36
CA GLN A 254 -6.64 6.69 17.90
C GLN A 254 -7.01 6.35 19.36
N GLN A 255 -6.77 5.10 19.80
CA GLN A 255 -7.07 4.66 21.17
C GLN A 255 -6.01 5.05 22.20
N LYS A 256 -4.81 5.44 21.78
CA LYS A 256 -3.79 5.90 22.73
C LYS A 256 -4.25 7.21 23.39
N PRO A 257 -4.05 7.37 24.72
CA PRO A 257 -4.37 8.62 25.39
C PRO A 257 -3.69 9.78 24.67
N ALA A 258 -4.38 10.90 24.52
CA ALA A 258 -3.79 12.11 23.95
C ALA A 258 -2.61 12.54 24.84
N VAL A 259 -1.40 12.15 24.45
CA VAL A 259 -0.18 12.62 25.10
C VAL A 259 0.09 14.02 24.55
N THR A 260 0.30 14.98 25.45
CA THR A 260 0.72 16.33 25.09
C THR A 260 1.94 16.26 24.16
N ASN A 261 1.88 16.92 23.00
CA ASN A 261 2.93 16.95 21.96
C ASN A 261 3.05 15.72 21.04
N GLN A 262 1.97 14.97 20.80
CA GLN A 262 1.92 13.96 19.72
C GLN A 262 1.03 14.37 18.54
N ARG A 263 1.48 14.07 17.33
CA ARG A 263 0.76 14.30 16.07
C ARG A 263 -0.42 13.34 15.95
N THR A 264 -1.51 13.77 15.33
CA THR A 264 -2.55 12.85 14.87
C THR A 264 -1.96 12.01 13.74
N VAL A 265 -2.06 10.68 13.83
CA VAL A 265 -1.66 9.77 12.76
C VAL A 265 -2.91 9.14 12.15
N THR A 266 -3.14 9.41 10.87
CA THR A 266 -4.28 8.86 10.13
C THR A 266 -3.79 7.84 9.12
N ILE A 267 -4.33 6.63 9.16
CA ILE A 267 -3.89 5.50 8.34
C ILE A 267 -5.06 5.03 7.49
N ILE A 268 -4.81 4.88 6.19
CA ILE A 268 -5.81 4.41 5.24
C ILE A 268 -5.22 3.36 4.30
N SER A 269 -6.11 2.63 3.62
CA SER A 269 -5.73 1.80 2.48
C SER A 269 -6.53 2.20 1.25
N VAL A 270 -5.98 2.02 0.05
CA VAL A 270 -6.62 2.45 -1.20
C VAL A 270 -6.40 1.46 -2.33
N HIS A 271 -7.42 1.21 -3.14
CA HIS A 271 -7.25 0.63 -4.48
C HIS A 271 -7.01 1.76 -5.49
N PRO A 272 -5.79 1.87 -6.06
CA PRO A 272 -5.45 3.00 -6.93
C PRO A 272 -6.08 2.88 -8.33
N GLY A 273 -6.63 1.72 -8.67
CA GLY A 273 -7.22 1.42 -9.96
C GLY A 273 -6.52 0.28 -10.70
N CYS A 274 -7.16 -0.21 -11.75
CA CYS A 274 -6.60 -1.15 -12.71
C CYS A 274 -5.68 -0.41 -13.69
N VAL A 275 -4.37 -0.43 -13.41
CA VAL A 275 -3.35 0.25 -14.21
C VAL A 275 -2.49 -0.75 -14.97
N ALA A 276 -2.43 -0.64 -16.30
CA ALA A 276 -1.51 -1.41 -17.12
C ALA A 276 -0.06 -1.09 -16.72
N SER A 277 0.62 -2.07 -16.11
CA SER A 277 1.91 -1.86 -15.44
C SER A 277 2.75 -3.13 -15.41
N GLY A 278 4.01 -3.00 -15.01
CA GLY A 278 4.92 -4.13 -14.77
C GLY A 278 4.43 -5.11 -13.70
N LEU A 279 3.40 -4.76 -12.92
CA LEU A 279 2.78 -5.64 -11.93
C LEU A 279 2.23 -6.93 -12.58
N TYR A 280 1.78 -6.86 -13.84
CA TYR A 280 1.27 -8.01 -14.61
C TYR A 280 2.35 -8.94 -15.16
N LYS A 281 3.63 -8.76 -14.82
CA LYS A 281 4.76 -9.57 -15.31
C LYS A 281 4.51 -11.09 -15.19
N TYR A 282 3.98 -11.53 -14.04
CA TYR A 282 3.72 -12.93 -13.74
C TYR A 282 2.29 -13.39 -14.05
N ALA A 283 1.46 -12.54 -14.66
CA ALA A 283 0.16 -12.96 -15.16
C ALA A 283 0.31 -13.90 -16.37
N ASN A 284 -0.73 -14.71 -16.63
CA ASN A 284 -0.75 -15.61 -17.79
C ASN A 284 -0.65 -14.82 -19.12
N THR A 285 -0.14 -15.48 -20.16
CA THR A 285 0.12 -14.85 -21.47
C THR A 285 -1.14 -14.23 -22.08
N LEU A 286 -2.29 -14.89 -21.96
CA LEU A 286 -3.57 -14.39 -22.45
C LEU A 286 -3.93 -13.04 -21.80
N THR A 287 -3.78 -12.93 -20.48
CA THR A 287 -4.02 -11.70 -19.71
C THR A 287 -3.08 -10.59 -20.15
N LYS A 288 -1.78 -10.89 -20.32
CA LYS A 288 -0.80 -9.90 -20.77
C LYS A 288 -1.13 -9.39 -22.17
N VAL A 289 -1.47 -10.27 -23.11
CA VAL A 289 -1.88 -9.89 -24.46
C VAL A 289 -3.16 -9.05 -24.41
N ALA A 290 -4.18 -9.48 -23.67
CA ALA A 290 -5.42 -8.74 -23.49
C ALA A 290 -5.16 -7.32 -22.98
N ILE A 291 -4.36 -7.17 -21.93
CA ILE A 291 -4.03 -5.88 -21.33
C ILE A 291 -3.26 -5.00 -22.31
N PHE A 292 -2.09 -5.44 -22.78
CA PHE A 292 -1.18 -4.58 -23.52
C PHE A 292 -1.57 -4.37 -24.98
N ARG A 293 -2.46 -5.19 -25.55
CA ARG A 293 -2.97 -5.00 -26.91
C ARG A 293 -4.33 -4.31 -26.96
N PHE A 294 -5.24 -4.63 -26.03
CA PHE A 294 -6.65 -4.24 -26.16
C PHE A 294 -7.16 -3.39 -25.00
N LEU A 295 -6.85 -3.72 -23.74
CA LEU A 295 -7.46 -3.07 -22.58
C LEU A 295 -6.71 -1.82 -22.11
N TRP A 296 -5.43 -1.64 -22.45
CA TRP A 296 -4.65 -0.49 -21.98
C TRP A 296 -5.27 0.90 -22.25
N PRO A 297 -6.02 1.16 -23.36
CA PRO A 297 -6.62 2.48 -23.59
C PRO A 297 -7.82 2.78 -22.68
N ILE A 298 -8.51 1.74 -22.21
CA ILE A 298 -9.68 1.83 -21.33
C ILE A 298 -9.31 1.73 -19.85
N MET A 299 -8.16 1.14 -19.53
CA MET A 299 -7.63 1.07 -18.17
C MET A 299 -7.21 2.44 -17.65
N ARG A 300 -7.14 2.56 -16.32
CA ARG A 300 -6.73 3.81 -15.65
C ARG A 300 -5.28 4.14 -15.97
N SER A 301 -5.01 5.42 -16.24
CA SER A 301 -3.64 5.88 -16.46
C SER A 301 -2.84 5.93 -15.15
N PRO A 302 -1.52 5.67 -15.18
CA PRO A 302 -0.67 5.75 -14.00
C PRO A 302 -0.75 7.12 -13.29
N ALA A 303 -0.78 8.21 -14.06
CA ALA A 303 -0.89 9.57 -13.53
C ALA A 303 -2.20 9.80 -12.77
N LEU A 304 -3.33 9.24 -13.25
CA LEU A 304 -4.61 9.39 -12.58
C LEU A 304 -4.66 8.57 -11.29
N ALA A 305 -4.11 7.35 -11.31
CA ALA A 305 -3.96 6.52 -10.11
C ALA A 305 -3.08 7.20 -9.04
N ALA A 306 -1.99 7.83 -9.45
CA ALA A 306 -1.13 8.63 -8.58
C ALA A 306 -1.86 9.86 -8.02
N ALA A 307 -2.56 10.62 -8.87
CA ALA A 307 -3.34 11.77 -8.45
C ALA A 307 -4.45 11.39 -7.46
N GLU A 308 -5.13 10.27 -7.65
CA GLU A 308 -6.13 9.78 -6.68
C GLU A 308 -5.49 9.41 -5.35
N THR A 309 -4.35 8.71 -5.38
CA THR A 309 -3.61 8.32 -4.17
C THR A 309 -3.17 9.56 -3.37
N ILE A 310 -2.62 10.58 -4.02
CA ILE A 310 -2.16 11.80 -3.35
C ILE A 310 -3.32 12.70 -2.94
N ALA A 311 -4.35 12.86 -3.77
CA ALA A 311 -5.54 13.63 -3.41
C ALA A 311 -6.21 13.07 -2.16
N LEU A 312 -6.31 11.74 -2.06
CA LEU A 312 -6.85 11.08 -0.87
C LEU A 312 -5.89 11.19 0.31
N GLY A 313 -4.61 10.86 0.10
CA GLY A 313 -3.56 10.95 1.11
C GLY A 313 -3.45 12.35 1.71
N CYS A 314 -3.79 13.41 0.97
CA CYS A 314 -3.75 14.80 1.40
C CYS A 314 -5.14 15.43 1.63
N ALA A 315 -6.24 14.66 1.61
CA ALA A 315 -7.60 15.17 1.82
C ALA A 315 -7.84 15.71 3.25
N ASP A 316 -8.45 16.89 3.40
CA ASP A 316 -8.64 17.51 4.72
C ASP A 316 -9.63 16.77 5.62
N ASN A 317 -10.58 16.05 5.04
CA ASN A 317 -11.63 15.29 5.73
C ASN A 317 -11.40 13.76 5.65
N LEU A 318 -10.14 13.35 5.69
CA LEU A 318 -9.74 11.95 5.61
C LEU A 318 -10.28 11.16 6.81
N LYS A 319 -10.98 10.05 6.55
CA LYS A 319 -11.45 9.13 7.58
C LYS A 319 -10.42 8.02 7.75
N GLY A 320 -9.78 7.99 8.92
CA GLY A 320 -8.86 6.94 9.32
C GLY A 320 -9.52 5.55 9.33
N GLY A 321 -8.68 4.53 9.18
CA GLY A 321 -9.06 3.13 9.27
C GLY A 321 -9.95 2.63 8.13
N CYS A 322 -10.15 3.45 7.09
CA CYS A 322 -10.99 3.10 5.95
C CYS A 322 -10.18 2.55 4.78
N TYR A 323 -10.78 1.60 4.07
CA TYR A 323 -10.33 1.20 2.74
C TYR A 323 -11.06 2.04 1.70
N TYR A 324 -10.34 2.63 0.75
CA TYR A 324 -10.90 3.55 -0.22
C TYR A 324 -10.88 2.99 -1.63
N GLN A 325 -11.97 3.25 -2.36
CA GLN A 325 -12.00 3.14 -3.81
C GLN A 325 -12.62 4.42 -4.36
N HIS A 326 -11.96 5.02 -5.34
CA HIS A 326 -12.51 6.17 -6.07
C HIS A 326 -12.81 7.40 -5.22
N MET A 327 -11.98 7.67 -4.19
CA MET A 327 -12.18 8.70 -3.16
C MET A 327 -13.35 8.43 -2.18
N ILE A 328 -13.94 7.24 -2.21
CA ILE A 328 -15.07 6.85 -1.35
C ILE A 328 -14.61 5.78 -0.35
N PRO A 329 -14.91 5.93 0.95
CA PRO A 329 -14.62 4.90 1.93
C PRO A 329 -15.57 3.70 1.72
N ILE A 330 -14.99 2.50 1.62
CA ILE A 330 -15.67 1.23 1.45
C ILE A 330 -15.25 0.29 2.57
N LYS A 331 -16.22 -0.41 3.16
CA LYS A 331 -15.94 -1.38 4.21
C LYS A 331 -15.43 -2.69 3.61
N ILE A 332 -14.27 -3.13 4.06
CA ILE A 332 -13.82 -4.51 3.84
C ILE A 332 -14.49 -5.41 4.88
N LEU A 333 -15.16 -6.46 4.43
CA LEU A 333 -15.90 -7.37 5.30
C LEU A 333 -14.94 -8.31 6.01
N CYS A 334 -14.74 -8.09 7.30
CA CYS A 334 -14.03 -9.01 8.19
C CYS A 334 -14.56 -8.89 9.63
N ASN A 335 -14.57 -10.03 10.34
CA ASN A 335 -14.88 -10.08 11.76
C ASN A 335 -13.80 -9.34 12.59
N THR A 336 -14.22 -8.48 13.52
CA THR A 336 -13.33 -7.70 14.39
C THR A 336 -12.28 -8.54 15.12
N ALA A 337 -12.66 -9.70 15.67
CA ALA A 337 -11.72 -10.58 16.38
C ALA A 337 -10.62 -11.09 15.46
N LYS A 338 -10.94 -11.43 14.20
CA LYS A 338 -9.94 -11.88 13.21
C LYS A 338 -8.99 -10.75 12.80
N LYS A 339 -9.49 -9.51 12.71
CA LYS A 339 -8.65 -8.33 12.43
C LYS A 339 -7.64 -8.10 13.55
N GLN A 340 -8.10 -8.16 14.80
CA GLN A 340 -7.24 -8.02 15.98
C GLN A 340 -6.21 -9.15 16.07
N GLN A 341 -6.63 -10.39 15.81
CA GLN A 341 -5.72 -11.54 15.75
C GLN A 341 -4.63 -11.37 14.69
N LEU A 342 -5.00 -10.94 13.47
CA LEU A 342 -4.04 -10.66 12.40
C LEU A 342 -3.04 -9.57 12.84
N TYR A 343 -3.55 -8.46 13.38
CA TYR A 343 -2.71 -7.37 13.85
C TYR A 343 -1.72 -7.83 14.93
N GLN A 344 -2.20 -8.59 15.93
CA GLN A 344 -1.35 -9.14 16.98
C GLN A 344 -0.31 -10.12 16.44
N CYS A 345 -0.68 -10.97 15.48
CA CYS A 345 0.25 -11.89 14.83
C CYS A 345 1.40 -11.14 14.15
N ILE A 346 1.09 -10.07 13.41
CA ILE A 346 2.10 -9.21 12.77
C ILE A 346 2.98 -8.52 13.81
N ARG A 347 2.39 -8.01 14.91
CA ARG A 347 3.15 -7.40 16.02
C ARG A 347 4.11 -8.40 16.67
N ASN A 348 3.66 -9.63 16.90
CA ASN A 348 4.49 -10.69 17.46
C ASN A 348 5.66 -11.02 16.51
N ILE A 349 5.39 -11.16 15.21
CA ILE A 349 6.45 -11.39 14.21
C ILE A 349 7.51 -10.29 14.24
N ILE A 350 7.07 -9.03 14.26
CA ILE A 350 7.99 -7.88 14.32
C ILE A 350 8.84 -7.94 15.61
N THR A 351 8.23 -8.25 16.75
CA THR A 351 8.92 -8.35 18.05
C THR A 351 9.91 -9.51 18.08
N THR A 352 9.53 -10.70 17.61
CA THR A 352 10.44 -11.85 17.54
C THR A 352 11.63 -11.58 16.60
N MET A 353 11.41 -10.85 15.51
CA MET A 353 12.50 -10.44 14.61
C MET A 353 13.42 -9.36 15.21
N GLU A 354 12.98 -8.66 16.27
CA GLU A 354 13.84 -7.79 17.08
C GLU A 354 14.79 -8.65 17.92
N GLU A 355 14.26 -9.65 18.63
CA GLU A 355 14.99 -10.51 19.58
C GLU A 355 16.04 -11.42 18.93
N ILE A 356 15.83 -11.86 17.68
CA ILE A 356 16.77 -12.77 16.97
C ILE A 356 18.03 -12.04 16.48
N GLN A 357 18.05 -10.71 16.50
CA GLN A 357 19.06 -9.89 15.80
C GLN A 357 19.84 -8.94 16.70
N ASP A 358 19.60 -8.96 18.01
CA ASP A 358 20.42 -8.33 19.04
C ASP A 358 21.15 -9.45 19.81
#